data_AF-A0A2D7HV59-F1
#
_entry.id   AF-A0A2D7HV59-F1
#
_cell.length_a   1.000
_cell.length_b   1.000
_cell.length_c   1.000
_cell.angle_alpha   90.00
_cell.angle_beta   90.00
_cell.angle_gamma   90.00
#
_symmetry.space_group_name_H-M   'P 1'
#
loop_
_entity.id
_entity.type
_entity.pdbx_description
1 polymer ?
#
loop_
_entity_poly.entity_id
_entity_poly.type
_entity_poly.pdbx_seq_one_letter_code
_entity_poly.pdbx_strand_id
1 'polypeptide(L)'
;MILGSKPEPELPPPTSFQEVACANASGHSAERHDLSRPAFTVMTPIMATNIEAGRQSLEALTGLSTGTVYFLRQRNEGKRGFARLLHLIKMSRKKPVHRVQPFYLKRKLRSISYRHDRMVALGPEKYDTLVERLCDRDAEVLSQLERKRPSTGVIALALAIDQKRYDRYILSGFNFELTHPYAINPVIERRGTAASSHAETDVMVMRYLARKTGSIFTTERPVHERAAVPFLPGGIR
;
A
#
# COMPACT_ATOMS: atom_id res chain seq x y z
N MET A 1 11.56 -0.76 7.93
CA MET A 1 11.47 -0.62 6.46
C MET A 1 10.04 -0.82 6.00
N ILE A 2 9.55 0.00 5.07
CA ILE A 2 8.27 -0.16 4.39
C ILE A 2 8.55 -0.73 3.00
N LEU A 3 7.99 -1.90 2.70
CA LEU A 3 8.18 -2.59 1.44
C LEU A 3 6.97 -2.37 0.52
N GLY A 4 7.24 -1.69 -0.60
CA GLY A 4 6.34 -1.48 -1.71
C GLY A 4 6.27 -2.68 -2.66
N SER A 5 5.68 -2.49 -3.84
CA SER A 5 5.30 -3.57 -4.76
C SER A 5 6.18 -3.68 -6.01
N LYS A 6 7.31 -2.98 -6.10
CA LYS A 6 8.27 -3.10 -7.22
C LYS A 6 8.76 -4.56 -7.30
N PRO A 7 8.90 -5.15 -8.50
CA PRO A 7 9.31 -6.55 -8.64
C PRO A 7 10.66 -6.91 -8.03
N GLU A 8 11.65 -6.07 -8.29
CA GLU A 8 13.02 -6.21 -7.79
C GLU A 8 13.33 -4.95 -6.96
N PRO A 9 12.94 -4.93 -5.68
CA PRO A 9 13.20 -3.79 -4.80
C PRO A 9 14.71 -3.67 -4.54
N GLU A 10 15.20 -2.43 -4.54
CA GLU A 10 16.54 -2.16 -3.98
C GLU A 10 16.40 -2.22 -2.46
N LEU A 11 17.09 -3.16 -1.81
CA LEU A 11 17.00 -3.36 -0.37
C LEU A 11 18.20 -2.71 0.35
N PRO A 12 17.99 -2.13 1.53
CA PRO A 12 19.10 -1.63 2.33
C PRO A 12 19.82 -2.83 2.99
N PRO A 13 21.04 -2.64 3.54
CA PRO A 13 21.74 -3.71 4.26
C PRO A 13 20.84 -4.33 5.34
N PRO A 14 20.79 -5.66 5.53
CA PRO A 14 19.87 -6.30 6.48
C PRO A 14 19.98 -5.79 7.93
N THR A 15 21.15 -5.30 8.33
CA THR A 15 21.41 -4.74 9.67
C THR A 15 20.94 -3.30 9.84
N SER A 16 20.48 -2.65 8.78
CA SER A 16 20.06 -1.24 8.79
C SER A 16 18.59 -1.02 9.18
N PHE A 17 17.82 -2.09 9.36
CA PHE A 17 16.42 -2.04 9.81
C PHE A 17 16.09 -3.23 10.71
N GLN A 18 15.14 -3.02 11.62
CA GLN A 18 14.74 -4.03 12.60
C GLN A 18 13.46 -4.76 12.20
N GLU A 19 12.53 -4.06 11.56
CA GLU A 19 11.21 -4.59 11.21
C GLU A 19 10.79 -4.18 9.80
N VAL A 20 9.93 -5.01 9.21
CA VAL A 20 9.36 -4.81 7.88
C VAL A 20 7.86 -4.55 7.99
N ALA A 21 7.35 -3.59 7.24
CA ALA A 21 5.93 -3.43 6.98
C ALA A 21 5.66 -3.59 5.49
N CYS A 22 4.59 -4.27 5.11
CA CYS A 22 4.26 -4.54 3.71
C CYS A 22 2.98 -3.84 3.27
N ALA A 23 2.86 -3.56 1.98
CA ALA A 23 1.61 -3.18 1.34
C ALA A 23 1.08 -4.30 0.44
N ASN A 24 -0.22 -4.62 0.54
CA ASN A 24 -0.90 -5.67 -0.21
C ASN A 24 -0.11 -6.99 -0.20
N ALA A 25 0.30 -7.49 -1.38
CA ALA A 25 1.03 -8.75 -1.53
C ALA A 25 2.56 -8.63 -1.44
N SER A 26 3.10 -7.46 -1.05
CA SER A 26 4.56 -7.30 -0.88
C SER A 26 5.20 -8.23 0.15
N GLY A 27 4.40 -8.93 0.96
CA GLY A 27 4.88 -10.05 1.78
C GLY A 27 5.55 -11.16 0.96
N HIS A 28 5.13 -11.35 -0.29
CA HIS A 28 5.79 -12.28 -1.22
C HIS A 28 7.23 -11.83 -1.55
N SER A 29 7.42 -10.54 -1.81
CA SER A 29 8.77 -9.98 -2.02
C SER A 29 9.60 -10.09 -0.75
N ALA A 30 9.00 -9.84 0.42
CA ALA A 30 9.69 -10.02 1.69
C ALA A 30 10.21 -11.45 1.88
N GLU A 31 9.38 -12.46 1.60
CA GLU A 31 9.81 -13.87 1.64
C GLU A 31 10.92 -14.15 0.62
N ARG A 32 10.74 -13.73 -0.65
CA ARG A 32 11.71 -13.98 -1.73
C ARG A 32 13.11 -13.42 -1.43
N HIS A 33 13.22 -12.39 -0.58
CA HIS A 33 14.48 -11.78 -0.18
C HIS A 33 14.91 -12.14 1.25
N ASP A 34 14.33 -13.20 1.84
CA ASP A 34 14.61 -13.67 3.21
C ASP A 34 14.52 -12.55 4.25
N LEU A 35 13.54 -11.67 4.10
CA LEU A 35 13.25 -10.64 5.09
C LEU A 35 12.49 -11.23 6.27
N SER A 36 12.63 -10.58 7.43
CA SER A 36 11.88 -10.97 8.62
C SER A 36 10.36 -10.90 8.38
N ARG A 37 9.63 -11.75 9.09
CA ARG A 37 8.16 -11.73 9.13
C ARG A 37 7.68 -10.28 9.33
N PRO A 38 6.85 -9.73 8.43
CA PRO A 38 6.41 -8.35 8.56
C PRO A 38 5.69 -8.09 9.90
N ALA A 39 6.02 -6.99 10.57
CA ALA A 39 5.34 -6.53 11.78
C ALA A 39 3.87 -6.21 11.48
N PHE A 40 3.61 -5.63 10.31
CA PHE A 40 2.26 -5.48 9.79
C PHE A 40 2.20 -5.46 8.26
N THR A 41 1.01 -5.74 7.74
CA THR A 41 0.69 -5.63 6.31
C THR A 41 -0.58 -4.81 6.13
N VAL A 42 -0.54 -3.78 5.28
CA VAL A 42 -1.72 -2.99 4.92
C VAL A 42 -2.36 -3.58 3.68
N MET A 43 -3.62 -3.98 3.75
CA MET A 43 -4.32 -4.65 2.64
C MET A 43 -5.56 -3.86 2.23
N THR A 44 -5.80 -3.76 0.92
CA THR A 44 -7.03 -3.19 0.37
C THR A 44 -8.02 -4.29 -0.06
N PRO A 45 -9.30 -3.96 -0.29
CA PRO A 45 -10.32 -4.94 -0.66
C PRO A 45 -10.09 -5.55 -2.04
N ILE A 46 -9.24 -4.96 -2.89
CA ILE A 46 -8.92 -5.50 -4.22
C ILE A 46 -8.27 -6.89 -4.11
N MET A 47 -7.53 -7.13 -3.04
CA MET A 47 -6.95 -8.44 -2.69
C MET A 47 -8.01 -9.53 -2.57
N ALA A 48 -9.22 -9.19 -2.11
CA ALA A 48 -10.31 -10.13 -1.92
C ALA A 48 -11.21 -10.27 -3.16
N THR A 49 -10.97 -9.49 -4.22
CA THR A 49 -11.79 -9.58 -5.43
C THR A 49 -11.31 -10.72 -6.32
N ASN A 50 -12.25 -11.51 -6.86
CA ASN A 50 -11.97 -12.61 -7.80
C ASN A 50 -11.55 -12.11 -9.20
N ILE A 51 -10.96 -10.92 -9.31
CA ILE A 51 -10.31 -10.51 -10.55
C ILE A 51 -8.93 -11.17 -10.59
N GLU A 52 -8.40 -11.45 -11.79
CA GLU A 52 -7.18 -12.24 -11.95
C GLU A 52 -5.99 -11.70 -11.12
N ALA A 53 -5.78 -10.39 -11.12
CA ALA A 53 -4.75 -9.75 -10.30
C ALA A 53 -4.94 -9.99 -8.78
N GLY A 54 -6.19 -10.04 -8.29
CA GLY A 54 -6.49 -10.35 -6.89
C GLY A 54 -6.24 -11.82 -6.56
N ARG A 55 -6.53 -12.73 -7.51
CA ARG A 55 -6.25 -14.17 -7.37
C ARG A 55 -4.74 -14.43 -7.29
N GLN A 56 -3.97 -13.87 -8.21
CA GLN A 56 -2.50 -13.97 -8.22
C GLN A 56 -1.88 -13.37 -6.96
N SER A 57 -2.40 -12.22 -6.49
CA SER A 57 -1.95 -11.61 -5.24
C SER A 57 -2.25 -12.47 -4.00
N LEU A 58 -3.37 -13.18 -3.96
CA LEU A 58 -3.67 -14.14 -2.87
C LEU A 58 -2.81 -15.39 -2.96
N GLU A 59 -2.57 -15.91 -4.17
CA GLU A 59 -1.71 -17.06 -4.41
C GLU A 59 -0.28 -16.79 -3.93
N ALA A 60 0.26 -15.61 -4.24
CA ALA A 60 1.58 -15.17 -3.77
C ALA A 60 1.69 -15.01 -2.24
N LEU A 61 0.57 -14.92 -1.53
CA LEU A 61 0.52 -14.85 -0.06
C LEU A 61 0.33 -16.23 0.60
N THR A 62 0.25 -17.31 -0.17
CA THR A 62 -0.03 -18.64 0.37
C THR A 62 1.01 -19.05 1.40
N GLY A 63 0.58 -19.47 2.59
CA GLY A 63 1.45 -19.93 3.68
C GLY A 63 2.20 -18.83 4.44
N LEU A 64 2.20 -17.59 3.94
CA LEU A 64 2.91 -16.47 4.56
C LEU A 64 2.25 -15.98 5.85
N SER A 65 2.95 -15.11 6.57
CA SER A 65 2.40 -14.52 7.78
C SER A 65 2.85 -13.08 8.02
N THR A 66 2.09 -12.35 8.83
CA THR A 66 2.40 -10.99 9.32
C THR A 66 1.93 -10.84 10.75
N GLY A 67 2.42 -9.87 11.52
CA GLY A 67 1.89 -9.57 12.85
C GLY A 67 0.46 -9.04 12.77
N THR A 68 0.30 -7.79 12.31
CA THR A 68 -1.01 -7.14 12.18
C THR A 68 -1.42 -6.95 10.71
N VAL A 69 -2.64 -7.33 10.34
CA VAL A 69 -3.26 -6.92 9.08
C VAL A 69 -4.07 -5.65 9.29
N TYR A 70 -3.65 -4.54 8.69
CA TYR A 70 -4.46 -3.32 8.59
C TYR A 70 -5.29 -3.37 7.31
N PHE A 71 -6.58 -3.66 7.44
CA PHE A 71 -7.49 -3.72 6.30
C PHE A 71 -8.13 -2.36 6.04
N LEU A 72 -7.82 -1.76 4.89
CA LEU A 72 -8.43 -0.50 4.45
C LEU A 72 -9.80 -0.80 3.87
N ARG A 73 -10.88 -0.42 4.57
CA ARG A 73 -12.25 -0.64 4.08
C ARG A 73 -12.48 0.18 2.81
N GLN A 74 -13.25 -0.38 1.88
CA GLN A 74 -13.51 0.31 0.60
C GLN A 74 -14.21 1.65 0.83
N ARG A 75 -13.77 2.68 0.10
CA ARG A 75 -14.52 3.93 -0.02
C ARG A 75 -15.81 3.69 -0.79
N ASN A 76 -16.85 4.41 -0.39
CA ASN A 76 -17.92 4.73 -1.32
C ASN A 76 -17.37 5.85 -2.23
N GLU A 77 -16.92 5.51 -3.44
CA GLU A 77 -16.49 6.52 -4.41
C GLU A 77 -17.63 7.51 -4.63
N GLY A 78 -17.37 8.78 -4.29
CA GLY A 78 -18.33 9.87 -4.23
C GLY A 78 -18.88 10.28 -5.59
N LYS A 79 -19.72 9.45 -6.20
CA LYS A 79 -20.65 9.90 -7.22
C LYS A 79 -21.85 10.52 -6.50
N ARG A 80 -22.24 11.74 -6.86
CA ARG A 80 -23.44 12.42 -6.37
C ARG A 80 -24.63 12.13 -7.30
N GLY A 81 -25.85 12.13 -6.76
CA GLY A 81 -27.10 11.96 -7.53
C GLY A 81 -27.31 10.59 -8.18
N PHE A 82 -28.03 10.55 -9.30
CA PHE A 82 -28.39 9.33 -10.05
C PHE A 82 -27.18 8.47 -10.47
N ALA A 83 -26.01 9.08 -10.66
CA ALA A 83 -24.75 8.38 -10.94
C ALA A 83 -24.28 7.49 -9.76
N ARG A 84 -24.65 7.83 -8.52
CA ARG A 84 -24.44 6.99 -7.32
C ARG A 84 -25.28 5.74 -7.37
N LEU A 85 -26.56 5.89 -7.71
CA LEU A 85 -27.52 4.80 -7.76
C LEU A 85 -27.16 3.82 -8.87
N LEU A 86 -26.87 4.31 -10.09
CA LEU A 86 -26.41 3.48 -11.21
C LEU A 86 -25.05 2.81 -10.93
N HIS A 87 -24.13 3.48 -10.23
CA HIS A 87 -22.86 2.89 -9.82
C HIS A 87 -23.03 1.83 -8.73
N LEU A 88 -23.91 2.06 -7.75
CA LEU A 88 -24.25 1.07 -6.73
C LEU A 88 -24.95 -0.14 -7.33
N ILE A 89 -25.81 0.03 -8.34
CA ILE A 89 -26.45 -1.07 -9.08
C ILE A 89 -25.44 -1.82 -9.96
N LYS A 90 -24.51 -1.12 -10.64
CA LYS A 90 -23.41 -1.77 -11.39
C LYS A 90 -22.41 -2.47 -10.47
N MET A 91 -22.11 -1.89 -9.30
CA MET A 91 -21.22 -2.49 -8.29
C MET A 91 -21.89 -3.66 -7.58
N SER A 92 -23.18 -3.59 -7.24
CA SER A 92 -23.91 -4.72 -6.64
C SER A 92 -23.97 -5.92 -7.58
N ARG A 93 -24.04 -5.69 -8.91
CA ARG A 93 -23.95 -6.75 -9.94
C ARG A 93 -22.55 -7.31 -10.18
N LYS A 94 -21.47 -6.56 -9.92
CA LYS A 94 -20.07 -6.99 -10.21
C LYS A 94 -19.20 -7.30 -8.98
N LYS A 95 -19.53 -6.74 -7.81
CA LYS A 95 -18.77 -6.80 -6.56
C LYS A 95 -19.75 -6.80 -5.39
N PRO A 96 -20.30 -7.95 -4.98
CA PRO A 96 -21.28 -7.98 -3.93
C PRO A 96 -20.65 -7.51 -2.61
N VAL A 97 -21.36 -6.64 -1.88
CA VAL A 97 -20.87 -5.86 -0.73
C VAL A 97 -20.21 -6.72 0.36
N HIS A 98 -20.60 -8.00 0.47
CA HIS A 98 -19.97 -8.95 1.38
C HIS A 98 -18.48 -9.19 1.06
N ARG A 99 -18.06 -9.13 -0.22
CA ARG A 99 -16.67 -9.43 -0.64
C ARG A 99 -15.66 -8.36 -0.26
N VAL A 100 -16.14 -7.20 0.17
CA VAL A 100 -15.31 -6.05 0.54
C VAL A 100 -15.32 -5.80 2.05
N GLN A 101 -15.90 -6.74 2.81
CA GLN A 101 -15.93 -6.71 4.27
C GLN A 101 -14.71 -7.39 4.89
N PRO A 102 -14.30 -6.98 6.11
CA PRO A 102 -13.16 -7.58 6.81
C PRO A 102 -13.29 -9.09 7.00
N PHE A 103 -14.50 -9.59 7.29
CA PHE A 103 -14.73 -11.02 7.51
C PHE A 103 -14.46 -11.86 6.26
N TYR A 104 -14.75 -11.32 5.07
CA TYR A 104 -14.56 -12.02 3.82
C TYR A 104 -13.07 -12.12 3.48
N LEU A 105 -12.32 -11.02 3.64
CA LEU A 105 -10.87 -11.06 3.53
C LEU A 105 -10.29 -12.05 4.55
N LYS A 106 -10.73 -12.01 5.81
CA LYS A 106 -10.28 -12.96 6.84
C LYS A 106 -10.51 -14.41 6.43
N ARG A 107 -11.67 -14.75 5.86
CA ARG A 107 -11.97 -16.08 5.33
C ARG A 107 -11.05 -16.46 4.17
N LYS A 108 -10.81 -15.53 3.23
CA LYS A 108 -9.92 -15.76 2.08
C LYS A 108 -8.46 -15.97 2.49
N LEU A 109 -7.95 -15.15 3.42
CA LEU A 109 -6.61 -15.32 3.98
C LEU A 109 -6.46 -16.69 4.66
N ARG A 110 -7.48 -17.14 5.41
CA ARG A 110 -7.48 -18.49 6.00
C ARG A 110 -7.44 -19.60 4.95
N SER A 111 -8.15 -19.46 3.83
CA SER A 111 -8.16 -20.49 2.79
C SER A 111 -6.83 -20.66 2.06
N ILE A 112 -5.92 -19.68 2.15
CA ILE A 112 -4.56 -19.75 1.59
C ILE A 112 -3.52 -19.97 2.70
N SER A 113 -3.93 -20.40 3.89
CA SER A 113 -3.05 -20.61 5.05
C SER A 113 -2.25 -19.37 5.47
N TYR A 114 -2.72 -18.17 5.14
CA TYR A 114 -2.08 -16.92 5.56
C TYR A 114 -2.35 -16.62 7.03
N ARG A 115 -1.30 -16.48 7.84
CA ARG A 115 -1.40 -16.28 9.29
C ARG A 115 -1.22 -14.82 9.70
N HIS A 116 -2.00 -14.38 10.68
CA HIS A 116 -1.84 -13.07 11.31
C HIS A 116 -2.28 -13.10 12.78
N ASP A 117 -1.61 -12.31 13.61
CA ASP A 117 -1.88 -12.25 15.06
C ASP A 117 -3.10 -11.37 15.33
N ARG A 118 -3.20 -10.25 14.59
CA ARG A 118 -4.31 -9.28 14.71
C ARG A 118 -4.79 -8.81 13.36
N MET A 119 -6.08 -8.49 13.25
CA MET A 119 -6.65 -7.78 12.10
C MET A 119 -7.37 -6.53 12.59
N VAL A 120 -7.04 -5.38 12.01
CA VAL A 120 -7.65 -4.08 12.30
C VAL A 120 -8.28 -3.53 11.03
N ALA A 121 -9.59 -3.38 11.02
CA ALA A 121 -10.31 -2.78 9.90
C ALA A 121 -10.38 -1.25 10.07
N LEU A 122 -9.73 -0.52 9.19
CA LEU A 122 -9.72 0.95 9.19
C LEU A 122 -10.84 1.47 8.27
N GLY A 123 -11.69 2.33 8.82
CA GLY A 123 -12.68 3.07 8.03
C GLY A 123 -12.01 4.11 7.13
N PRO A 124 -12.62 4.47 5.98
CA PRO A 124 -12.10 5.50 5.06
C PRO A 124 -11.68 6.79 5.75
N GLU A 125 -12.54 7.33 6.60
CA GLU A 125 -12.29 8.56 7.35
C GLU A 125 -11.01 8.50 8.19
N LYS A 126 -10.74 7.36 8.83
CA LYS A 126 -9.57 7.21 9.71
C LYS A 126 -8.25 7.31 8.96
N TYR A 127 -8.11 6.60 7.84
CA TYR A 127 -6.85 6.62 7.10
C TYR A 127 -6.74 7.82 6.15
N ASP A 128 -7.86 8.45 5.78
CA ASP A 128 -7.86 9.71 5.04
C ASP A 128 -7.36 10.86 5.91
N THR A 129 -7.98 11.05 7.07
CA THR A 129 -7.58 12.10 8.01
C THR A 129 -6.18 11.86 8.58
N LEU A 130 -5.71 10.60 8.61
CA LEU A 130 -4.34 10.28 9.02
C LEU A 130 -3.30 11.00 8.15
N VAL A 131 -3.39 10.87 6.82
CA VAL A 131 -2.42 11.50 5.90
C VAL A 131 -2.56 13.02 5.96
N GLU A 132 -3.80 13.52 5.97
CA GLU A 132 -4.09 14.95 6.07
C GLU A 132 -3.48 15.55 7.35
N ARG A 133 -3.60 14.87 8.49
CA ARG A 133 -3.01 15.28 9.77
C ARG A 133 -1.48 15.23 9.73
N LEU A 134 -0.89 14.16 9.21
CA LEU A 134 0.57 14.01 9.18
C LEU A 134 1.22 15.05 8.27
N CYS A 135 0.53 15.47 7.22
CA CYS A 135 0.93 16.56 6.33
C CYS A 135 0.48 17.96 6.81
N ASP A 136 0.15 18.11 8.10
CA ASP A 136 -0.29 19.37 8.73
C ASP A 136 -1.40 20.12 7.96
N ARG A 137 -2.24 19.36 7.23
CA ARG A 137 -3.29 19.90 6.37
C ARG A 137 -2.76 20.92 5.34
N ASP A 138 -1.55 20.71 4.86
CA ASP A 138 -0.95 21.49 3.78
C ASP A 138 -1.89 21.59 2.57
N ALA A 139 -2.15 22.81 2.10
CA ALA A 139 -3.18 23.09 1.12
C ALA A 139 -2.93 22.40 -0.23
N GLU A 140 -1.68 22.31 -0.67
CA GLU A 140 -1.32 21.64 -1.92
C GLU A 140 -1.53 20.12 -1.80
N VAL A 141 -1.08 19.53 -0.69
CA VAL A 141 -1.29 18.11 -0.41
C VAL A 141 -2.77 17.80 -0.31
N LEU A 142 -3.57 18.63 0.38
CA LEU A 142 -5.02 18.45 0.48
C LEU A 142 -5.71 18.48 -0.88
N SER A 143 -5.40 19.47 -1.71
CA SER A 143 -5.92 19.57 -3.08
C SER A 143 -5.60 18.32 -3.91
N GLN A 144 -4.37 17.80 -3.78
CA GLN A 144 -4.00 16.56 -4.45
C GLN A 144 -4.76 15.35 -3.89
N LEU A 145 -4.91 15.25 -2.57
CA LEU A 145 -5.65 14.17 -1.90
C LEU A 145 -7.14 14.14 -2.29
N GLU A 146 -7.74 15.31 -2.57
CA GLU A 146 -9.11 15.40 -3.10
C GLU A 146 -9.23 14.80 -4.49
N ARG A 147 -8.25 15.06 -5.36
CA ARG A 147 -8.22 14.53 -6.74
C ARG A 147 -7.91 13.03 -6.75
N LYS A 148 -6.91 12.63 -5.98
CA LYS A 148 -6.43 11.26 -5.93
C LYS A 148 -5.81 10.94 -4.58
N ARG A 149 -6.17 9.79 -4.03
CA ARG A 149 -5.70 9.35 -2.72
C ARG A 149 -4.40 8.56 -2.83
N PRO A 150 -3.60 8.46 -1.76
CA PRO A 150 -2.29 7.81 -1.80
C PRO A 150 -2.41 6.31 -2.04
N SER A 151 -1.31 5.70 -2.51
CA SER A 151 -1.21 4.26 -2.63
C SER A 151 -1.19 3.57 -1.25
N THR A 152 -1.41 2.26 -1.26
CA THR A 152 -1.36 1.44 -0.04
C THR A 152 0.01 1.50 0.64
N GLY A 153 1.09 1.65 -0.12
CA GLY A 153 2.44 1.82 0.42
C GLY A 153 2.61 3.12 1.21
N VAL A 154 2.05 4.23 0.71
CA VAL A 154 2.07 5.50 1.45
C VAL A 154 1.18 5.46 2.69
N ILE A 155 0.03 4.77 2.64
CA ILE A 155 -0.78 4.53 3.85
C ILE A 155 -0.02 3.67 4.86
N ALA A 156 0.77 2.68 4.42
CA ALA A 156 1.63 1.89 5.30
C ALA A 156 2.69 2.74 6.00
N LEU A 157 3.34 3.66 5.27
CA LEU A 157 4.23 4.65 5.86
C LEU A 157 3.50 5.52 6.89
N ALA A 158 2.34 6.07 6.54
CA ALA A 158 1.55 6.92 7.44
C ALA A 158 1.17 6.20 8.74
N LEU A 159 0.76 4.93 8.65
CA LEU A 159 0.46 4.08 9.81
C LEU A 159 1.72 3.76 10.65
N ALA A 160 2.88 3.62 10.03
CA ALA A 160 4.14 3.41 10.75
C ALA A 160 4.58 4.68 11.52
N ILE A 161 4.36 5.85 10.94
CA ILE A 161 4.60 7.15 11.60
C ILE A 161 3.63 7.33 12.78
N ASP A 162 2.35 7.03 12.59
CA ASP A 162 1.32 7.21 13.62
C ASP A 162 1.54 6.33 14.86
N GLN A 163 2.16 5.17 14.68
CA GLN A 163 2.49 4.27 15.79
C GLN A 163 3.55 4.85 16.74
N LYS A 164 4.33 5.86 16.31
CA LYS A 164 5.40 6.50 17.10
C LYS A 164 6.38 5.52 17.76
N ARG A 165 6.56 4.35 17.15
CA ARG A 165 7.42 3.26 17.63
C ARG A 165 8.84 3.31 17.03
N TYR A 166 9.01 4.01 15.92
CA TYR A 166 10.26 4.02 15.16
C TYR A 166 10.77 5.44 14.97
N ASP A 167 12.08 5.61 15.07
CA ASP A 167 12.72 6.91 14.83
C ASP A 167 13.05 7.13 13.35
N ARG A 168 13.10 6.06 12.55
CA ARG A 168 13.49 6.10 11.12
C ARG A 168 12.65 5.17 10.27
N TYR A 169 12.43 5.57 9.02
CA TYR A 169 11.65 4.84 8.03
C TYR A 169 12.43 4.74 6.73
N ILE A 170 12.52 3.53 6.16
CA ILE A 170 13.17 3.28 4.88
C ILE A 170 12.10 2.79 3.90
N LEU A 171 11.94 3.46 2.77
CA LEU A 171 11.06 3.09 1.68
C LEU A 171 11.84 2.26 0.65
N SER A 172 11.41 1.03 0.42
CA SER A 172 12.02 0.12 -0.54
C SER A 172 10.94 -0.51 -1.41
N GLY A 173 11.22 -0.75 -2.69
CA GLY A 173 10.23 -1.30 -3.62
C GLY A 173 9.14 -0.34 -4.07
N PHE A 174 9.41 0.96 -4.08
CA PHE A 174 8.53 2.01 -4.61
C PHE A 174 9.10 2.57 -5.92
N ASN A 175 8.32 2.58 -7.01
CA ASN A 175 8.75 3.08 -8.31
C ASN A 175 7.69 3.92 -9.04
N PHE A 176 6.57 4.23 -8.39
CA PHE A 176 5.42 4.95 -8.98
C PHE A 176 4.80 4.29 -10.22
N GLU A 177 5.03 3.00 -10.42
CA GLU A 177 4.45 2.19 -11.50
C GLU A 177 3.43 1.17 -10.96
N LEU A 178 2.70 0.55 -11.88
CA LEU A 178 1.71 -0.51 -11.65
C LEU A 178 2.30 -1.91 -11.78
N THR A 179 3.61 -2.02 -12.00
CA THR A 179 4.34 -3.28 -12.13
C THR A 179 4.46 -3.98 -10.77
N HIS A 180 4.15 -5.28 -10.73
CA HIS A 180 4.15 -6.09 -9.52
C HIS A 180 4.84 -7.43 -9.79
N PRO A 181 5.66 -7.97 -8.86
CA PRO A 181 6.29 -9.29 -9.04
C PRO A 181 5.28 -10.43 -8.98
N TYR A 182 4.15 -10.18 -8.33
CA TYR A 182 3.16 -11.20 -7.98
C TYR A 182 1.88 -11.13 -8.82
N ALA A 183 1.77 -10.18 -9.76
CA ALA A 183 0.59 -10.10 -10.62
C ALA A 183 0.83 -9.36 -11.94
N ILE A 184 0.31 -9.90 -13.03
CA ILE A 184 0.16 -9.15 -14.30
C ILE A 184 -1.01 -8.18 -14.10
N ASN A 185 -0.75 -6.89 -14.27
CA ASN A 185 -1.78 -5.88 -14.13
C ASN A 185 -2.47 -5.62 -15.48
N PRO A 186 -3.71 -6.12 -15.72
CA PRO A 186 -4.40 -5.96 -17.00
C PRO A 186 -4.77 -4.49 -17.29
N VAL A 187 -4.60 -3.59 -16.33
CA VAL A 187 -4.77 -2.15 -16.54
C VAL A 187 -3.63 -1.57 -17.38
N ILE A 188 -2.43 -2.15 -17.34
CA ILE A 188 -1.28 -1.70 -18.13
C ILE A 188 -1.58 -1.89 -19.61
N GLU A 189 -2.01 -3.09 -20.02
CA GLU A 189 -2.41 -3.39 -21.39
C GLU A 189 -3.56 -2.49 -21.88
N ARG A 190 -4.53 -2.20 -21.00
CA ARG A 190 -5.69 -1.36 -21.36
C ARG A 190 -5.37 0.13 -21.46
N ARG A 191 -4.42 0.63 -20.67
CA ARG A 191 -4.07 2.06 -20.63
C ARG A 191 -2.85 2.39 -21.50
N GLY A 192 -2.13 1.39 -21.98
CA GLY A 192 -0.87 1.57 -22.69
C GLY A 192 0.24 2.19 -21.83
N THR A 193 0.11 2.18 -20.49
CA THR A 193 1.10 2.76 -19.59
C THR A 193 1.18 1.99 -18.26
N ALA A 194 2.41 1.84 -17.77
CA ALA A 194 2.70 1.32 -16.45
C ALA A 194 2.60 2.39 -15.35
N ALA A 195 2.42 3.67 -15.69
CA ALA A 195 2.39 4.74 -14.71
C ALA A 195 1.25 4.56 -13.69
N SER A 196 1.59 4.62 -12.41
CA SER A 196 0.60 4.55 -11.34
C SER A 196 -0.25 5.81 -11.33
N SER A 197 -1.57 5.64 -11.31
CA SER A 197 -2.48 6.76 -11.10
C SER A 197 -2.31 7.44 -9.73
N HIS A 198 -1.58 6.82 -8.79
CA HIS A 198 -1.29 7.39 -7.47
C HIS A 198 0.01 8.20 -7.44
N ALA A 199 0.84 8.14 -8.49
CA ALA A 199 2.21 8.63 -8.51
C ALA A 199 2.36 10.05 -7.96
N GLU A 200 1.62 11.01 -8.48
CA GLU A 200 1.72 12.42 -8.05
C GLU A 200 1.34 12.61 -6.57
N THR A 201 0.33 11.89 -6.11
CA THR A 201 -0.09 11.95 -4.70
C THR A 201 0.98 11.37 -3.79
N ASP A 202 1.54 10.22 -4.19
CA ASP A 202 2.58 9.56 -3.43
C ASP A 202 3.83 10.43 -3.34
N VAL A 203 4.24 11.04 -4.47
CA VAL A 203 5.34 11.99 -4.54
C VAL A 203 5.13 13.15 -3.58
N MET A 204 3.97 13.82 -3.62
CA MET A 204 3.70 14.99 -2.77
C MET A 204 3.69 14.62 -1.28
N VAL A 205 3.02 13.53 -0.90
CA VAL A 205 2.95 13.09 0.50
C VAL A 205 4.32 12.66 1.00
N MET A 206 5.05 11.83 0.26
CA MET A 206 6.40 11.40 0.66
C MET A 206 7.36 12.58 0.79
N ARG A 207 7.34 13.53 -0.17
CA ARG A 207 8.16 14.75 -0.13
C ARG A 207 7.86 15.58 1.11
N TYR A 208 6.58 15.79 1.41
CA TYR A 208 6.18 16.56 2.58
C TYR A 208 6.66 15.89 3.87
N LEU A 209 6.35 14.60 4.04
CA LEU A 209 6.70 13.87 5.25
C LEU A 209 8.22 13.76 5.43
N ALA A 210 8.99 13.51 4.38
CA ALA A 210 10.44 13.39 4.47
C ALA A 210 11.10 14.71 4.90
N ARG A 211 10.65 15.84 4.34
CA ARG A 211 11.14 17.17 4.74
C ARG A 211 10.76 17.50 6.19
N LYS A 212 9.52 17.18 6.58
CA LYS A 212 9.01 17.48 7.92
C LYS A 212 9.72 16.68 9.01
N THR A 213 9.89 15.37 8.81
CA THR A 213 10.39 14.50 9.89
C THR A 213 11.90 14.33 9.88
N GLY A 214 12.57 14.54 8.72
CA GLY A 214 14.01 14.30 8.57
C GLY A 214 14.43 12.84 8.78
N SER A 215 13.47 11.91 8.86
CA SER A 215 13.68 10.53 9.27
C SER A 215 13.23 9.48 8.26
N ILE A 216 12.78 9.93 7.09
CA ILE A 216 12.30 9.08 6.00
C ILE A 216 13.38 9.04 4.93
N PHE A 217 13.75 7.83 4.53
CA PHE A 217 14.77 7.55 3.55
C PHE A 217 14.21 6.62 2.48
N THR A 218 14.88 6.53 1.34
CA THR A 218 14.54 5.61 0.27
C THR A 218 15.77 4.90 -0.26
N THR A 219 15.63 3.62 -0.58
CA THR A 219 16.63 2.87 -1.37
C THR A 219 16.33 2.92 -2.87
N GLU A 220 15.24 3.54 -3.26
CA GLU A 220 14.78 3.58 -4.65
C GLU A 220 15.12 4.93 -5.28
N ARG A 221 15.96 4.90 -6.33
CA ARG A 221 16.35 6.10 -7.10
C ARG A 221 15.16 6.90 -7.63
N PRO A 222 14.10 6.29 -8.21
CA PRO A 222 12.93 7.06 -8.68
C PRO A 222 12.24 7.85 -7.57
N VAL A 223 12.19 7.30 -6.35
CA VAL A 223 11.61 7.99 -5.18
C VAL A 223 12.48 9.14 -4.75
N HIS A 224 13.81 8.96 -4.74
CA HIS A 224 14.75 10.04 -4.44
C HIS A 224 14.59 11.20 -5.43
N GLU A 225 14.61 10.90 -6.72
CA GLU A 225 14.58 11.92 -7.78
C GLU A 225 13.24 12.66 -7.85
N ARG A 226 12.12 11.93 -7.73
CA ARG A 226 10.79 12.55 -7.88
C ARG A 226 10.23 13.13 -6.58
N ALA A 227 10.43 12.45 -5.46
CA ALA A 227 9.86 12.86 -4.17
C ALA A 227 10.88 13.58 -3.28
N ALA A 228 12.13 13.76 -3.71
CA ALA A 228 13.19 14.38 -2.92
C ALA A 228 13.38 13.72 -1.54
N VAL A 229 13.10 12.41 -1.46
CA VAL A 229 13.37 11.62 -0.25
C VAL A 229 14.87 11.32 -0.20
N PRO A 230 15.57 11.54 0.91
CA PRO A 230 16.99 11.22 1.04
C PRO A 230 17.30 9.78 0.63
N PHE A 231 18.27 9.62 -0.27
CA PHE A 231 18.69 8.33 -0.79
C PHE A 231 19.62 7.63 0.20
N LEU A 232 19.32 6.38 0.53
CA LEU A 232 20.22 5.45 1.19
C LEU A 232 20.68 4.44 0.14
N PRO A 233 21.96 4.46 -0.28
CA PRO A 233 22.46 3.48 -1.23
C PRO A 233 22.23 2.07 -0.68
N GLY A 234 21.63 1.20 -1.51
CA GLY A 234 21.40 -0.19 -1.16
C GLY A 234 22.71 -0.90 -0.87
N GLY A 235 22.70 -1.78 0.14
CA GLY A 235 23.76 -2.76 0.32
C GLY A 235 23.44 -3.93 -0.57
N ILE A 236 24.27 -4.18 -1.59
CA ILE A 236 24.19 -5.36 -2.43
C ILE A 236 24.21 -6.60 -1.51
N ARG A 237 23.24 -7.51 -1.68
CA ARG A 237 23.41 -8.93 -1.31
C ARG A 237 24.00 -9.65 -2.50
#